data_AF-A0A8W8M8X9-F1
#
_entry.id   AF-A0A8W8M8X9-F1
#
_cell.length_a   1.000
_cell.length_b   1.000
_cell.length_c   1.000
_cell.angle_alpha   90.00
_cell.angle_beta   90.00
_cell.angle_gamma   90.00
#
_symmetry.space_group_name_H-M   'P 1'
#
loop_
_entity.id
_entity.type
_entity.pdbx_description
1 polymer ?
#
loop_
_entity_poly.entity_id
_entity_poly.type
_entity_poly.pdbx_seq_one_letter_code
_entity_poly.pdbx_strand_id
1 'polypeptide(L)'
;RSPDFLDAVLVNHDSGETAAIKKENVLLKTQISELENKVKQFRENNDSLMRDLDSYKTVKQELQENNAKLERENTELGQRIEGLLNENKGMKSETRMLRNRVEEVEQQMSRVQASAVSTEEDRKTQAAEMAQTELGDLRQRLKQKDEEIAYYKEQQQHHISDLTKQHQQQRQELLQQLDCLQHELQQTKDEQTKAYTSDVQSLRSQVLTLISQVTESQNKLEAANDALEKKSGRLQELEHSSAVQHEEFQRQRAQDAGLVETLRLSLKSYEDALNAERKEHQNTKKTSVELRQSFNQLVSDHKNLSEKYDNVRMQEQSGCTETEKQKLLDQIGRLTAQVYAGEEAINYREEKLKKVEEENKKIKEELNNVVPVLRAQAEVWKSDFDAERDSRERLHAEKSQLENELKQLQLRNQQLLDEMENFSKRQFQEMQQRHANQGFQHSLQQHLRVGQQNHGSPYQPPTYTTQSYPGPAAGAGAVYDNRSTNMTMGQSHGGSQEGEELQQFECPKCNQTCPDMDTLQIHVLDCIDQDMT
;
A
#
# COMPACT_ATOMS: atom_id res chain seq x y z
N ARG A 1 -119.76 34.76 45.72
CA ARG A 1 -118.35 35.07 46.08
C ARG A 1 -117.50 33.99 45.46
N SER A 2 -116.90 34.29 44.32
CA SER A 2 -116.07 33.39 43.52
C SER A 2 -114.69 33.20 44.14
N PRO A 3 -114.11 31.99 44.06
CA PRO A 3 -112.67 31.82 44.14
C PRO A 3 -112.17 30.83 43.05
N ASP A 4 -112.38 31.13 41.77
CA ASP A 4 -111.93 30.25 40.66
C ASP A 4 -111.10 30.99 39.58
N PHE A 5 -110.48 32.13 39.92
CA PHE A 5 -109.77 32.94 38.92
C PHE A 5 -108.27 33.16 39.19
N LEU A 6 -107.71 32.62 40.28
CA LEU A 6 -106.30 32.86 40.66
C LEU A 6 -105.37 31.66 40.46
N ASP A 7 -105.87 30.41 40.50
CA ASP A 7 -105.02 29.21 40.35
C ASP A 7 -104.63 28.90 38.89
N ALA A 8 -105.44 29.31 37.91
CA ALA A 8 -105.11 29.11 36.49
C ALA A 8 -104.06 30.10 35.96
N VAL A 9 -103.83 31.22 36.65
CA VAL A 9 -102.85 32.26 36.23
C VAL A 9 -101.46 31.95 36.80
N LEU A 10 -101.38 31.46 38.05
CA LEU A 10 -100.10 31.12 38.69
C LEU A 10 -99.44 29.88 38.07
N VAL A 11 -100.20 28.83 37.74
CA VAL A 11 -99.67 27.61 37.10
C VAL A 11 -99.19 27.86 35.67
N ASN A 12 -99.82 28.80 34.94
CA ASN A 12 -99.38 29.19 33.60
C ASN A 12 -98.17 30.13 33.63
N HIS A 13 -98.02 30.99 34.65
CA HIS A 13 -96.86 31.87 34.81
C HIS A 13 -95.59 31.07 35.21
N ASP A 14 -95.71 30.14 36.15
CA ASP A 14 -94.61 29.25 36.57
C ASP A 14 -94.14 28.32 35.43
N SER A 15 -95.04 27.87 34.56
CA SER A 15 -94.69 27.06 33.38
C SER A 15 -93.91 27.85 32.32
N GLY A 16 -94.18 29.15 32.20
CA GLY A 16 -93.51 30.06 31.28
C GLY A 16 -92.10 30.46 31.75
N GLU A 17 -91.94 30.77 33.04
CA GLU A 17 -90.63 31.06 33.64
C GLU A 17 -89.73 29.82 33.66
N THR A 18 -90.26 28.64 34.00
CA THR A 18 -89.47 27.40 33.95
C THR A 18 -89.07 27.00 32.51
N ALA A 19 -89.89 27.30 31.51
CA ALA A 19 -89.54 27.10 30.10
C ALA A 19 -88.46 28.10 29.63
N ALA A 20 -88.54 29.36 30.06
CA ALA A 20 -87.54 30.38 29.77
C ALA A 20 -86.16 30.04 30.39
N ILE A 21 -86.15 29.66 31.68
CA ILE A 21 -84.94 29.23 32.40
C ILE A 21 -84.35 27.96 31.78
N LYS A 22 -85.17 27.01 31.30
CA LYS A 22 -84.70 25.83 30.55
C LYS A 22 -84.05 26.22 29.23
N LYS A 23 -84.65 27.14 28.48
CA LYS A 23 -84.09 27.63 27.21
C LYS A 23 -82.76 28.35 27.42
N GLU A 24 -82.67 29.18 28.46
CA GLU A 24 -81.44 29.85 28.87
C GLU A 24 -80.37 28.85 29.33
N ASN A 25 -80.74 27.83 30.10
CA ASN A 25 -79.82 26.74 30.48
C ASN A 25 -79.28 25.97 29.28
N VAL A 26 -80.11 25.71 28.27
CA VAL A 26 -79.66 25.07 27.03
C VAL A 26 -78.67 26.00 26.30
N LEU A 27 -78.96 27.30 26.23
CA LEU A 27 -78.09 28.29 25.60
C LEU A 27 -76.74 28.41 26.31
N LEU A 28 -76.75 28.47 27.64
CA LEU A 28 -75.54 28.49 28.47
C LEU A 28 -74.75 27.19 28.33
N LYS A 29 -75.40 26.02 28.26
CA LYS A 29 -74.73 24.74 28.00
C LYS A 29 -74.05 24.72 26.64
N THR A 30 -74.69 25.26 25.60
CA THR A 30 -74.08 25.37 24.27
C THR A 30 -72.87 26.31 24.29
N GLN A 31 -72.99 27.47 24.95
CA GLN A 31 -71.88 28.41 25.12
C GLN A 31 -70.72 27.81 25.92
N ILE A 32 -71.00 27.07 26.99
CA ILE A 32 -69.99 26.34 27.77
C ILE A 32 -69.29 25.31 26.88
N SER A 33 -70.04 24.53 26.10
CA SER A 33 -69.46 23.54 25.19
C SER A 33 -68.60 24.17 24.09
N GLU A 34 -69.00 25.32 23.55
CA GLU A 34 -68.18 26.08 22.59
C GLU A 34 -66.89 26.61 23.22
N LEU A 35 -66.96 27.13 24.45
CA LEU A 35 -65.79 27.59 25.19
C LEU A 35 -64.85 26.43 25.54
N GLU A 36 -65.39 25.28 25.95
CA GLU A 36 -64.62 24.06 26.21
C GLU A 36 -63.89 23.59 24.95
N ASN A 37 -64.55 23.61 23.79
CA ASN A 37 -63.93 23.27 22.51
C ASN A 37 -62.83 24.28 22.13
N LYS A 38 -63.05 25.58 22.32
CA LYS A 38 -62.01 26.61 22.11
C LYS A 38 -60.81 26.39 23.04
N VAL A 39 -61.05 26.13 24.32
CA VAL A 39 -59.98 25.83 25.30
C VAL A 39 -59.21 24.58 24.89
N LYS A 40 -59.91 23.54 24.43
CA LYS A 40 -59.27 22.31 23.93
C LYS A 40 -58.39 22.60 22.73
N GLN A 41 -58.88 23.35 21.75
CA GLN A 41 -58.13 23.75 20.56
C GLN A 41 -56.90 24.62 20.92
N PHE A 42 -57.02 25.51 21.90
CA PHE A 42 -55.88 26.28 22.40
C PHE A 42 -54.83 25.40 23.07
N ARG A 43 -55.24 24.38 23.85
CA ARG A 43 -54.29 23.43 24.44
C ARG A 43 -53.57 22.63 23.36
N GLU A 44 -54.30 22.09 22.39
CA GLU A 44 -53.72 21.32 21.28
C GLU A 44 -52.74 22.16 20.45
N ASN A 45 -53.07 23.43 20.18
CA ASN A 45 -52.16 24.36 19.50
C ASN A 45 -50.91 24.65 20.35
N ASN A 46 -51.07 24.85 21.66
CA ASN A 46 -49.95 25.10 22.56
C ASN A 46 -49.03 23.87 22.67
N ASP A 47 -49.61 22.67 22.75
CA ASP A 47 -48.86 21.40 22.73
C ASP A 47 -48.12 21.16 21.40
N SER A 48 -48.68 21.65 20.29
CA SER A 48 -47.98 21.65 18.99
C SER A 48 -46.80 22.63 19.01
N LEU A 49 -47.02 23.86 19.45
CA LEU A 49 -45.97 24.89 19.57
C LEU A 49 -44.83 24.46 20.49
N MET A 50 -45.13 23.77 21.60
CA MET A 50 -44.12 23.23 22.51
C MET A 50 -43.28 22.15 21.85
N ARG A 51 -43.89 21.26 21.05
CA ARG A 51 -43.17 20.25 20.26
C ARG A 51 -42.28 20.87 19.20
N ASP A 52 -42.77 21.90 18.52
CA ASP A 52 -41.98 22.65 17.53
C ASP A 52 -40.80 23.36 18.20
N LEU A 53 -41.02 23.99 19.36
CA LEU A 53 -39.98 24.64 20.14
C LEU A 53 -38.89 23.67 20.57
N ASP A 54 -39.27 22.46 21.02
CA ASP A 54 -38.30 21.44 21.40
C ASP A 54 -37.55 20.88 20.18
N SER A 55 -38.22 20.71 19.04
CA SER A 55 -37.55 20.40 17.76
C SER A 55 -36.51 21.46 17.39
N TYR A 56 -36.85 22.76 17.48
CA TYR A 56 -35.92 23.85 17.21
C TYR A 56 -34.74 23.89 18.19
N LYS A 57 -34.94 23.53 19.46
CA LYS A 57 -33.83 23.42 20.42
C LYS A 57 -32.86 22.32 20.03
N THR A 58 -33.37 21.15 19.62
CA THR A 58 -32.54 20.03 19.17
C THR A 58 -31.73 20.41 17.94
N VAL A 59 -32.37 20.99 16.91
CA VAL A 59 -31.67 21.43 15.69
C VAL A 59 -30.62 22.50 16.01
N LYS A 60 -30.93 23.44 16.91
CA LYS A 60 -29.95 24.44 17.36
C LYS A 60 -28.74 23.79 18.02
N GLN A 61 -28.96 22.77 18.86
CA GLN A 61 -27.87 22.07 19.56
C GLN A 61 -26.99 21.30 18.56
N GLU A 62 -27.58 20.61 17.60
CA GLU A 62 -26.85 19.93 16.52
C GLU A 62 -26.01 20.91 15.68
N LEU A 63 -26.55 22.07 15.34
CA LEU A 63 -25.79 23.12 14.64
C LEU A 63 -24.63 23.66 15.47
N GLN A 64 -24.80 23.81 16.79
CA GLN A 64 -23.72 24.23 17.68
C GLN A 64 -22.61 23.18 17.76
N GLU A 65 -22.96 21.90 17.83
CA GLU A 65 -21.99 20.80 17.83
C GLU A 65 -21.23 20.70 16.50
N ASN A 66 -21.93 20.85 15.38
CA ASN A 66 -21.31 20.87 14.05
C ASN A 66 -20.38 22.07 13.87
N ASN A 67 -20.76 23.27 14.32
CA ASN A 67 -19.88 24.44 14.29
C ASN A 67 -18.64 24.22 15.15
N ALA A 68 -18.78 23.68 16.37
CA ALA A 68 -17.64 23.36 17.23
C ALA A 68 -16.72 22.28 16.64
N LYS A 69 -17.25 21.38 15.79
CA LYS A 69 -16.45 20.41 15.05
C LYS A 69 -15.68 21.07 13.90
N LEU A 70 -16.34 21.92 13.11
CA LEU A 70 -15.71 22.67 12.03
C LEU A 70 -14.63 23.63 12.52
N GLU A 71 -14.82 24.26 13.68
CA GLU A 71 -13.80 25.09 14.32
C GLU A 71 -12.55 24.27 14.68
N ARG A 72 -12.73 23.05 15.23
CA ARG A 72 -11.63 22.13 15.52
C ARG A 72 -10.89 21.71 14.25
N GLU A 73 -11.62 21.27 13.22
CA GLU A 73 -11.03 20.89 11.93
C GLU A 73 -10.26 22.06 11.29
N ASN A 74 -10.77 23.28 11.36
CA ASN A 74 -10.06 24.47 10.89
C ASN A 74 -8.77 24.74 11.69
N THR A 75 -8.79 24.57 13.02
CA THR A 75 -7.58 24.72 13.83
C THR A 75 -6.52 23.66 13.51
N GLU A 76 -6.93 22.40 13.30
CA GLU A 76 -6.04 21.30 12.93
C GLU A 76 -5.43 21.50 11.54
N LEU A 77 -6.23 21.92 10.56
CA LEU A 77 -5.74 22.27 9.23
C LEU A 77 -4.76 23.44 9.27
N GLY A 78 -5.04 24.46 10.09
CA GLY A 78 -4.14 25.58 10.31
C GLY A 78 -2.77 25.14 10.86
N GLN A 79 -2.77 24.30 11.89
CA GLN A 79 -1.54 23.73 12.47
C GLN A 79 -0.77 22.87 11.45
N ARG A 80 -1.49 22.10 10.63
CA ARG A 80 -0.87 21.25 9.61
C ARG A 80 -0.20 22.05 8.49
N ILE A 81 -0.84 23.14 8.05
CA ILE A 81 -0.24 24.08 7.08
C ILE A 81 1.01 24.72 7.68
N GLU A 82 0.97 25.13 8.95
CA GLU A 82 2.12 25.71 9.64
C GLU A 82 3.29 24.71 9.77
N GLY A 83 3.00 23.45 10.09
CA GLY A 83 3.98 22.36 10.11
C GLY A 83 4.68 22.18 8.76
N LEU A 84 3.90 22.06 7.68
CA LEU A 84 4.43 21.93 6.32
C LEU A 84 5.28 23.14 5.90
N LEU A 85 4.92 24.35 6.32
CA LEU A 85 5.72 25.55 6.05
C LEU A 85 7.07 25.52 6.77
N ASN A 86 7.12 24.99 7.99
CA ASN A 86 8.35 24.85 8.77
C ASN A 86 9.26 23.75 8.19
N GLU A 87 8.69 22.60 7.80
CA GLU A 87 9.42 21.54 7.09
C GLU A 87 10.04 22.05 5.79
N ASN A 88 9.27 22.83 5.00
CA ASN A 88 9.76 23.39 3.75
C ASN A 88 10.90 24.42 3.98
N LYS A 89 10.88 25.18 5.09
CA LYS A 89 12.03 26.01 5.50
C LYS A 89 13.23 25.17 5.89
N GLY A 90 13.03 24.06 6.61
CA GLY A 90 14.08 23.10 6.96
C GLY A 90 14.76 22.51 5.73
N MET A 91 13.98 21.96 4.80
CA MET A 91 14.49 21.38 3.55
C MET A 91 15.25 22.41 2.69
N LYS A 92 14.81 23.68 2.66
CA LYS A 92 15.55 24.74 1.97
C LYS A 92 16.90 25.04 2.61
N SER A 93 16.98 25.00 3.93
CA SER A 93 18.25 25.19 4.65
C SER A 93 19.23 24.02 4.42
N GLU A 94 18.71 22.79 4.40
CA GLU A 94 19.49 21.58 4.11
C GLU A 94 20.00 21.57 2.67
N THR A 95 19.15 21.92 1.70
CA THR A 95 19.54 22.05 0.29
C THR A 95 20.65 23.09 0.10
N ARG A 96 20.63 24.18 0.88
CA ARG A 96 21.68 25.20 0.87
C ARG A 96 23.00 24.66 1.46
N MET A 97 22.95 23.90 2.55
CA MET A 97 24.14 23.29 3.15
C MET A 97 24.77 22.25 2.22
N LEU A 98 23.95 21.39 1.60
CA LEU A 98 24.44 20.39 0.65
C LEU A 98 25.10 21.04 -0.57
N ARG A 99 24.53 22.13 -1.10
CA ARG A 99 25.13 22.89 -2.19
C ARG A 99 26.51 23.45 -1.82
N ASN A 100 26.63 24.09 -0.64
CA ASN A 100 27.91 24.61 -0.17
C ASN A 100 28.95 23.50 0.00
N ARG A 101 28.54 22.31 0.46
CA ARG A 101 29.44 21.17 0.64
C ARG A 101 29.91 20.57 -0.68
N VAL A 102 29.06 20.58 -1.71
CA VAL A 102 29.44 20.21 -3.08
C VAL A 102 30.47 21.21 -3.64
N GLU A 103 30.23 22.52 -3.50
CA GLU A 103 31.19 23.55 -3.95
C GLU A 103 32.56 23.44 -3.25
N GLU A 104 32.58 23.06 -1.98
CA GLU A 104 33.81 22.84 -1.21
C GLU A 104 34.59 21.61 -1.72
N VAL A 105 33.90 20.51 -2.01
CA VAL A 105 34.51 19.29 -2.59
C VAL A 105 35.06 19.56 -3.99
N GLU A 106 34.36 20.34 -4.82
CA GLU A 106 34.84 20.73 -6.15
C GLU A 106 36.12 21.59 -6.08
N GLN A 107 36.20 22.52 -5.13
CA GLN A 107 37.42 23.29 -4.88
C GLN A 107 38.56 22.41 -4.37
N GLN A 108 38.29 21.43 -3.51
CA GLN A 108 39.29 20.48 -3.03
C GLN A 108 39.82 19.58 -4.16
N MET A 109 38.95 19.05 -5.03
CA MET A 109 39.37 18.28 -6.21
C MET A 109 40.26 19.11 -7.13
N SER A 110 39.92 20.38 -7.36
CA SER A 110 40.73 21.28 -8.21
C SER A 110 42.13 21.52 -7.63
N ARG A 111 42.26 21.60 -6.29
CA ARG A 111 43.56 21.75 -5.61
C ARG A 111 44.41 20.47 -5.67
N VAL A 112 43.79 19.31 -5.48
CA VAL A 112 44.47 18.01 -5.56
C VAL A 112 44.96 17.76 -6.99
N GLN A 113 44.14 18.08 -8.00
CA GLN A 113 44.50 17.95 -9.41
C GLN A 113 45.67 18.87 -9.81
N ALA A 114 45.76 20.09 -9.25
CA ALA A 114 46.90 20.97 -9.45
C ALA A 114 48.19 20.46 -8.76
N SER A 115 48.08 19.83 -7.59
CA SER A 115 49.22 19.27 -6.85
C SER A 115 49.78 17.95 -7.45
N ALA A 116 48.91 17.15 -8.07
CA ALA A 116 49.29 15.89 -8.71
C ALA A 116 50.10 16.11 -10.00
N VAL A 117 49.82 17.19 -10.75
CA VAL A 117 50.56 17.53 -11.98
C VAL A 117 51.98 18.02 -11.67
N SER A 118 52.16 18.81 -10.59
CA SER A 118 53.48 19.31 -10.19
C SER A 118 54.42 18.24 -9.62
N THR A 119 53.90 17.16 -9.04
CA THR A 119 54.71 16.12 -8.38
C THR A 119 55.12 14.96 -9.30
N GLU A 120 54.42 14.80 -10.42
CA GLU A 120 54.71 13.77 -11.43
C GLU A 120 55.81 14.20 -12.41
N GLU A 121 55.97 15.51 -12.65
CA GLU A 121 57.03 16.09 -13.49
C GLU A 121 58.42 16.11 -12.79
N ASP A 122 58.45 16.34 -11.46
CA ASP A 122 59.69 16.31 -10.66
C ASP A 122 60.20 14.88 -10.36
N ARG A 123 59.30 13.89 -10.26
CA ARG A 123 59.69 12.48 -10.02
C ARG A 123 60.31 11.80 -11.25
N LYS A 124 59.89 12.19 -12.47
CA LYS A 124 60.42 11.60 -13.72
C LYS A 124 61.81 12.11 -14.08
N THR A 125 62.17 13.32 -13.67
CA THR A 125 63.50 13.92 -13.88
C THR A 125 64.53 13.37 -12.90
N GLN A 126 64.17 13.19 -11.62
CA GLN A 126 65.09 12.67 -10.59
C GLN A 126 65.40 11.16 -10.75
N ALA A 127 64.44 10.35 -11.21
CA ALA A 127 64.65 8.91 -11.42
C ALA A 127 65.54 8.59 -12.64
N ALA A 128 65.57 9.48 -13.65
CA ALA A 128 66.38 9.29 -14.85
C ALA A 128 67.89 9.54 -14.62
N GLU A 129 68.24 10.51 -13.76
CA GLU A 129 69.63 10.86 -13.45
C GLU A 129 70.32 9.84 -12.51
N MET A 130 69.57 9.25 -11.58
CA MET A 130 70.07 8.18 -10.70
C MET A 130 70.31 6.86 -11.46
N ALA A 131 69.43 6.51 -12.40
CA ALA A 131 69.60 5.30 -13.21
C ALA A 131 70.80 5.38 -14.17
N GLN A 132 71.17 6.58 -14.63
CA GLN A 132 72.33 6.79 -15.52
C GLN A 132 73.68 6.68 -14.79
N THR A 133 73.73 7.07 -13.51
CA THR A 133 74.94 6.99 -12.69
C THR A 133 75.21 5.57 -12.19
N GLU A 134 74.18 4.84 -11.75
CA GLU A 134 74.32 3.42 -11.36
C GLU A 134 74.73 2.51 -12.53
N LEU A 135 74.24 2.78 -13.76
CA LEU A 135 74.66 2.04 -14.96
C LEU A 135 76.11 2.30 -15.35
N GLY A 136 76.67 3.47 -15.04
CA GLY A 136 78.08 3.79 -15.25
C GLY A 136 79.00 3.02 -14.31
N ASP A 137 78.68 3.04 -13.01
CA ASP A 137 79.46 2.36 -11.97
C ASP A 137 79.40 0.84 -12.08
N LEU A 138 78.24 0.28 -12.43
CA LEU A 138 78.09 -1.15 -12.66
C LEU A 138 78.89 -1.63 -13.88
N ARG A 139 78.96 -0.84 -14.95
CA ARG A 139 79.79 -1.19 -16.13
C ARG A 139 81.28 -1.20 -15.81
N GLN A 140 81.77 -0.26 -15.00
CA GLN A 140 83.17 -0.21 -14.59
C GLN A 140 83.54 -1.37 -13.65
N ARG A 141 82.65 -1.70 -12.69
CA ARG A 141 82.82 -2.88 -11.83
C ARG A 141 82.76 -4.18 -12.61
N LEU A 142 81.87 -4.30 -13.61
CA LEU A 142 81.81 -5.49 -14.45
C LEU A 142 83.13 -5.72 -15.17
N LYS A 143 83.73 -4.66 -15.72
CA LYS A 143 85.00 -4.74 -16.44
C LYS A 143 86.17 -5.16 -15.54
N GLN A 144 86.24 -4.62 -14.33
CA GLN A 144 87.24 -5.03 -13.34
C GLN A 144 87.02 -6.47 -12.87
N LYS A 145 85.76 -6.89 -12.70
CA LYS A 145 85.43 -8.27 -12.34
C LYS A 145 85.69 -9.25 -13.49
N ASP A 146 85.52 -8.86 -14.74
CA ASP A 146 85.85 -9.71 -15.88
C ASP A 146 87.36 -9.95 -16.00
N GLU A 147 88.18 -8.92 -15.72
CA GLU A 147 89.65 -9.04 -15.67
C GLU A 147 90.12 -9.89 -14.47
N GLU A 148 89.52 -9.73 -13.29
CA GLU A 148 89.76 -10.63 -12.14
C GLU A 148 89.30 -12.07 -12.43
N ILE A 149 88.13 -12.26 -13.06
CA ILE A 149 87.61 -13.57 -13.42
C ILE A 149 88.53 -14.24 -14.43
N ALA A 150 89.11 -13.52 -15.39
CA ALA A 150 90.07 -14.07 -16.33
C ALA A 150 91.34 -14.57 -15.61
N TYR A 151 91.89 -13.76 -14.69
CA TYR A 151 93.06 -14.12 -13.88
C TYR A 151 92.77 -15.33 -12.97
N TYR A 152 91.66 -15.31 -12.24
CA TYR A 152 91.26 -16.42 -11.38
C TYR A 152 90.85 -17.66 -12.17
N LYS A 153 90.30 -17.53 -13.39
CA LYS A 153 90.05 -18.69 -14.26
C LYS A 153 91.34 -19.37 -14.67
N GLU A 154 92.38 -18.62 -15.03
CA GLU A 154 93.66 -19.18 -15.44
C GLU A 154 94.37 -19.85 -14.25
N GLN A 155 94.32 -19.22 -13.06
CA GLN A 155 94.82 -19.80 -11.81
C GLN A 155 94.01 -21.03 -11.36
N GLN A 156 92.68 -20.98 -11.44
CA GLN A 156 91.81 -22.11 -11.13
C GLN A 156 91.96 -23.21 -12.15
N GLN A 157 92.26 -22.95 -13.42
CA GLN A 157 92.44 -24.00 -14.41
C GLN A 157 93.73 -24.79 -14.14
N HIS A 158 94.77 -24.11 -13.66
CA HIS A 158 95.98 -24.76 -13.12
C HIS A 158 95.67 -25.55 -11.83
N HIS A 159 94.96 -24.95 -10.88
CA HIS A 159 94.60 -25.60 -9.63
C HIS A 159 93.64 -26.79 -9.82
N ILE A 160 92.69 -26.70 -10.75
CA ILE A 160 91.78 -27.77 -11.16
C ILE A 160 92.57 -28.87 -11.82
N SER A 161 93.61 -28.60 -12.61
CA SER A 161 94.46 -29.65 -13.19
C SER A 161 95.16 -30.46 -12.09
N ASP A 162 95.70 -29.78 -11.09
CA ASP A 162 96.40 -30.42 -9.97
C ASP A 162 95.42 -31.14 -9.02
N LEU A 163 94.29 -30.52 -8.66
CA LEU A 163 93.20 -31.16 -7.92
C LEU A 163 92.55 -32.29 -8.71
N THR A 164 92.47 -32.23 -10.05
CA THR A 164 91.87 -33.32 -10.83
C THR A 164 92.71 -34.57 -10.71
N LYS A 165 94.05 -34.44 -10.71
CA LYS A 165 94.95 -35.57 -10.43
C LYS A 165 94.78 -36.11 -9.01
N GLN A 166 94.63 -35.23 -8.02
CA GLN A 166 94.45 -35.60 -6.62
C GLN A 166 93.06 -36.21 -6.33
N HIS A 167 92.01 -35.63 -6.89
CA HIS A 167 90.64 -36.13 -6.88
C HIS A 167 90.51 -37.43 -7.66
N GLN A 168 91.29 -37.67 -8.72
CA GLN A 168 91.27 -38.94 -9.42
C GLN A 168 91.83 -40.09 -8.56
N GLN A 169 92.79 -39.80 -7.68
CA GLN A 169 93.25 -40.72 -6.63
C GLN A 169 92.21 -40.87 -5.51
N GLN A 170 91.68 -39.77 -4.95
CA GLN A 170 90.64 -39.84 -3.91
C GLN A 170 89.33 -40.49 -4.41
N ARG A 171 88.99 -40.35 -5.69
CA ARG A 171 87.79 -40.95 -6.28
C ARG A 171 87.91 -42.48 -6.34
N GLN A 172 89.12 -43.02 -6.48
CA GLN A 172 89.33 -44.47 -6.39
C GLN A 172 89.13 -44.97 -4.96
N GLU A 173 89.55 -44.20 -3.95
CA GLU A 173 89.34 -44.53 -2.53
C GLU A 173 87.86 -44.36 -2.10
N LEU A 174 87.20 -43.30 -2.56
CA LEU A 174 85.79 -43.02 -2.28
C LEU A 174 84.84 -44.00 -2.99
N LEU A 175 85.18 -44.50 -4.17
CA LEU A 175 84.40 -45.56 -4.84
C LEU A 175 84.37 -46.85 -4.01
N GLN A 176 85.47 -47.15 -3.32
CA GLN A 176 85.57 -48.31 -2.43
C GLN A 176 84.75 -48.12 -1.13
N GLN A 177 84.58 -46.88 -0.67
CA GLN A 177 83.70 -46.52 0.45
C GLN A 177 82.22 -46.44 0.05
N LEU A 178 81.92 -45.99 -1.17
CA LEU A 178 80.57 -45.95 -1.74
C LEU A 178 79.96 -47.34 -1.84
N ASP A 179 80.71 -48.36 -2.26
CA ASP A 179 80.23 -49.75 -2.30
C ASP A 179 79.82 -50.27 -0.90
N CYS A 180 80.49 -49.82 0.16
CA CYS A 180 80.14 -50.18 1.53
C CYS A 180 78.86 -49.49 2.02
N LEU A 181 78.69 -48.19 1.73
CA LEU A 181 77.49 -47.40 2.09
C LEU A 181 76.25 -47.78 1.27
N GLN A 182 76.44 -48.22 0.03
CA GLN A 182 75.35 -48.65 -0.86
C GLN A 182 74.67 -49.92 -0.34
N HIS A 183 75.42 -50.76 0.39
CA HIS A 183 74.87 -51.97 1.01
C HIS A 183 74.01 -51.67 2.24
N GLU A 184 74.38 -50.68 3.06
CA GLU A 184 73.58 -50.22 4.22
C GLU A 184 72.32 -49.43 3.80
N LEU A 185 72.39 -48.66 2.71
CA LEU A 185 71.24 -47.93 2.15
C LEU A 185 70.18 -48.88 1.56
N GLN A 186 70.58 -50.05 1.08
CA GLN A 186 69.65 -51.04 0.55
C GLN A 186 68.85 -51.74 1.68
N GLN A 187 69.46 -51.98 2.84
CA GLN A 187 68.78 -52.55 4.00
C GLN A 187 67.72 -51.59 4.58
N THR A 188 68.02 -50.29 4.65
CA THR A 188 67.07 -49.27 5.16
C THR A 188 65.90 -49.01 4.19
N LYS A 189 66.11 -49.13 2.88
CA LYS A 189 65.05 -49.05 1.86
C LYS A 189 64.05 -50.21 1.94
N ASP A 190 64.51 -51.42 2.22
CA ASP A 190 63.63 -52.61 2.25
C ASP A 190 62.70 -52.64 3.50
N GLU A 191 63.05 -51.92 4.57
CA GLU A 191 62.21 -51.72 5.77
C GLU A 191 61.25 -50.52 5.65
N GLN A 192 61.65 -49.42 5.01
CA GLN A 192 60.77 -48.26 4.73
C GLN A 192 59.66 -48.57 3.72
N THR A 193 59.95 -49.42 2.71
CA THR A 193 59.00 -49.72 1.64
C THR A 193 57.80 -50.55 2.13
N LYS A 194 57.98 -51.38 3.16
CA LYS A 194 56.89 -52.20 3.74
C LYS A 194 55.90 -51.39 4.57
N ALA A 195 56.37 -50.40 5.34
CA ALA A 195 55.50 -49.52 6.12
C ALA A 195 54.63 -48.61 5.22
N TYR A 196 55.23 -48.01 4.17
CA TYR A 196 54.50 -47.17 3.21
C TYR A 196 53.40 -47.92 2.45
N THR A 197 53.60 -49.20 2.13
CA THR A 197 52.58 -49.98 1.40
C THR A 197 51.32 -50.25 2.22
N SER A 198 51.43 -50.37 3.55
CA SER A 198 50.29 -50.58 4.45
C SER A 198 49.45 -49.31 4.61
N ASP A 199 50.10 -48.17 4.82
CA ASP A 199 49.41 -46.89 5.02
C ASP A 199 48.72 -46.40 3.73
N VAL A 200 49.35 -46.60 2.57
CA VAL A 200 48.75 -46.30 1.27
C VAL A 200 47.51 -47.17 1.00
N GLN A 201 47.52 -48.44 1.41
CA GLN A 201 46.35 -49.32 1.29
C GLN A 201 45.21 -48.92 2.24
N SER A 202 45.54 -48.53 3.49
CA SER A 202 44.56 -48.02 4.45
C SER A 202 43.90 -46.72 3.96
N LEU A 203 44.71 -45.76 3.50
CA LEU A 203 44.23 -44.51 2.92
C LEU A 203 43.37 -44.73 1.68
N ARG A 204 43.75 -45.67 0.79
CA ARG A 204 42.94 -46.02 -0.38
C ARG A 204 41.57 -46.57 0.01
N SER A 205 41.49 -47.44 1.01
CA SER A 205 40.22 -47.96 1.51
C SER A 205 39.35 -46.88 2.15
N GLN A 206 39.96 -45.93 2.88
CA GLN A 206 39.26 -44.77 3.44
C GLN A 206 38.72 -43.85 2.34
N VAL A 207 39.52 -43.55 1.32
CA VAL A 207 39.10 -42.74 0.17
C VAL A 207 37.95 -43.41 -0.59
N LEU A 208 38.01 -44.72 -0.83
CA LEU A 208 36.92 -45.46 -1.47
C LEU A 208 35.64 -45.46 -0.63
N THR A 209 35.76 -45.57 0.70
CA THR A 209 34.60 -45.49 1.61
C THR A 209 33.97 -44.10 1.57
N LEU A 210 34.78 -43.03 1.59
CA LEU A 210 34.30 -41.66 1.46
C LEU A 210 33.64 -41.42 0.09
N ILE A 211 34.21 -41.92 -1.00
CA ILE A 211 33.57 -41.86 -2.33
C ILE A 211 32.21 -42.57 -2.32
N SER A 212 32.12 -43.75 -1.70
CA SER A 212 30.84 -44.48 -1.59
C SER A 212 29.81 -43.69 -0.79
N GLN A 213 30.21 -43.08 0.34
CA GLN A 213 29.32 -42.27 1.17
C GLN A 213 28.86 -41.00 0.45
N VAL A 214 29.77 -40.31 -0.26
CA VAL A 214 29.42 -39.14 -1.07
C VAL A 214 28.45 -39.53 -2.18
N THR A 215 28.70 -40.64 -2.89
CA THR A 215 27.81 -41.16 -3.94
C THR A 215 26.43 -41.51 -3.38
N GLU A 216 26.36 -42.17 -2.23
CA GLU A 216 25.10 -42.51 -1.57
C GLU A 216 24.34 -41.24 -1.11
N SER A 217 25.07 -40.25 -0.58
CA SER A 217 24.48 -38.96 -0.21
C SER A 217 23.94 -38.20 -1.43
N GLN A 218 24.64 -38.26 -2.57
CA GLN A 218 24.23 -37.64 -3.82
C GLN A 218 22.95 -38.30 -4.36
N ASN A 219 22.87 -39.63 -4.35
CA ASN A 219 21.67 -40.36 -4.78
C ASN A 219 20.46 -40.06 -3.90
N LYS A 220 20.66 -39.92 -2.58
CA LYS A 220 19.60 -39.52 -1.64
C LYS A 220 19.13 -38.09 -1.90
N LEU A 221 20.06 -37.18 -2.21
CA LEU A 221 19.75 -35.80 -2.56
C LEU A 221 18.94 -35.74 -3.87
N GLU A 222 19.36 -36.48 -4.90
CA GLU A 222 18.65 -36.56 -6.18
C GLU A 222 17.22 -37.11 -6.01
N ALA A 223 17.05 -38.20 -5.26
CA ALA A 223 15.72 -38.74 -4.95
C ALA A 223 14.84 -37.76 -4.14
N ALA A 224 15.44 -36.97 -3.24
CA ALA A 224 14.73 -35.94 -2.49
C ALA A 224 14.31 -34.76 -3.39
N ASN A 225 15.17 -34.36 -4.33
CA ASN A 225 14.87 -33.32 -5.33
C ASN A 225 13.74 -33.77 -6.27
N ASP A 226 13.77 -35.00 -6.78
CA ASP A 226 12.70 -35.57 -7.61
C ASP A 226 11.35 -35.59 -6.86
N ALA A 227 11.38 -35.95 -5.56
CA ALA A 227 10.19 -35.93 -4.72
C ALA A 227 9.68 -34.50 -4.47
N LEU A 228 10.60 -33.53 -4.32
CA LEU A 228 10.26 -32.12 -4.17
C LEU A 228 9.64 -31.58 -5.45
N GLU A 229 10.20 -31.88 -6.62
CA GLU A 229 9.68 -31.45 -7.92
C GLU A 229 8.27 -31.99 -8.17
N LYS A 230 8.03 -33.28 -7.90
CA LYS A 230 6.68 -33.88 -7.99
C LYS A 230 5.69 -33.22 -7.04
N LYS A 231 6.10 -32.90 -5.80
CA LYS A 231 5.26 -32.17 -4.84
C LYS A 231 5.00 -30.74 -5.29
N SER A 232 6.00 -30.05 -5.83
CA SER A 232 5.87 -28.70 -6.38
C SER A 232 4.88 -28.68 -7.56
N GLY A 233 4.99 -29.63 -8.49
CA GLY A 233 4.03 -29.76 -9.59
C GLY A 233 2.62 -30.03 -9.08
N ARG A 234 2.46 -30.91 -8.08
CA ARG A 234 1.15 -31.17 -7.47
C ARG A 234 0.56 -29.95 -6.75
N LEU A 235 1.40 -29.15 -6.07
CA LEU A 235 0.97 -27.90 -5.46
C LEU A 235 0.49 -26.91 -6.51
N GLN A 236 1.24 -26.74 -7.61
CA GLN A 236 0.83 -25.88 -8.73
C GLN A 236 -0.49 -26.32 -9.36
N GLU A 237 -0.71 -27.64 -9.56
CA GLU A 237 -1.99 -28.16 -10.05
C GLU A 237 -3.15 -27.84 -9.10
N LEU A 238 -2.93 -28.01 -7.79
CA LEU A 238 -3.95 -27.72 -6.77
C LEU A 238 -4.23 -26.22 -6.66
N GLU A 239 -3.20 -25.37 -6.74
CA GLU A 239 -3.33 -23.92 -6.77
C GLU A 239 -4.11 -23.47 -8.00
N HIS A 240 -3.78 -23.99 -9.18
CA HIS A 240 -4.53 -23.73 -10.41
C HIS A 240 -5.98 -24.20 -10.31
N SER A 241 -6.23 -25.42 -9.81
CA SER A 241 -7.58 -25.94 -9.61
C SER A 241 -8.38 -25.08 -8.62
N SER A 242 -7.76 -24.62 -7.54
CA SER A 242 -8.39 -23.73 -6.56
C SER A 242 -8.70 -22.36 -7.16
N ALA A 243 -7.80 -21.82 -7.99
CA ALA A 243 -8.00 -20.54 -8.66
C ALA A 243 -9.19 -20.61 -9.64
N VAL A 244 -9.26 -21.67 -10.45
CA VAL A 244 -10.39 -21.91 -11.39
C VAL A 244 -11.71 -22.05 -10.63
N GLN A 245 -11.75 -22.86 -9.57
CA GLN A 245 -12.96 -23.00 -8.74
C GLN A 245 -13.38 -21.66 -8.13
N HIS A 246 -12.42 -20.85 -7.67
CA HIS A 246 -12.70 -19.54 -7.13
C HIS A 246 -13.32 -18.60 -8.18
N GLU A 247 -12.78 -18.58 -9.40
CA GLU A 247 -13.35 -17.80 -10.51
C GLU A 247 -14.76 -18.27 -10.88
N GLU A 248 -15.01 -19.58 -10.92
CA GLU A 248 -16.34 -20.14 -11.16
C GLU A 248 -17.35 -19.73 -10.08
N PHE A 249 -16.97 -19.80 -8.79
CA PHE A 249 -17.83 -19.33 -7.70
C PHE A 249 -18.11 -17.83 -7.77
N GLN A 250 -17.13 -17.01 -8.14
CA GLN A 250 -17.33 -15.58 -8.34
C GLN A 250 -18.29 -15.31 -9.51
N ARG A 251 -18.12 -16.01 -10.64
CA ARG A 251 -19.00 -15.93 -11.80
C ARG A 251 -20.43 -16.33 -11.44
N GLN A 252 -20.61 -17.40 -10.66
CA GLN A 252 -21.93 -17.82 -10.17
C GLN A 252 -22.55 -16.76 -9.25
N ARG A 253 -21.79 -16.20 -8.29
CA ARG A 253 -22.30 -15.11 -7.43
C ARG A 253 -22.73 -13.89 -8.22
N ALA A 254 -21.99 -13.52 -9.27
CA ALA A 254 -22.35 -12.39 -10.12
C ALA A 254 -23.66 -12.67 -10.89
N GLN A 255 -23.84 -13.90 -11.39
CA GLN A 255 -25.09 -14.32 -12.02
C GLN A 255 -26.27 -14.31 -11.04
N ASP A 256 -26.10 -14.87 -9.85
CA ASP A 256 -27.14 -14.90 -8.80
C ASP A 256 -27.51 -13.48 -8.37
N ALA A 257 -26.52 -12.58 -8.21
CA ALA A 257 -26.76 -11.18 -7.89
C ALA A 257 -27.58 -10.47 -8.99
N GLY A 258 -27.25 -10.72 -10.28
CA GLY A 258 -28.01 -10.20 -11.42
C GLY A 258 -29.44 -10.73 -11.47
N LEU A 259 -29.65 -12.01 -11.16
CA LEU A 259 -30.98 -12.62 -11.09
C LEU A 259 -31.80 -12.01 -9.95
N VAL A 260 -31.21 -11.87 -8.75
CA VAL A 260 -31.87 -11.23 -7.61
C VAL A 260 -32.28 -9.79 -7.94
N GLU A 261 -31.43 -9.04 -8.62
CA GLU A 261 -31.77 -7.66 -9.02
C GLU A 261 -32.90 -7.62 -10.04
N THR A 262 -32.90 -8.52 -11.02
CA THR A 262 -34.00 -8.67 -11.98
C THR A 262 -35.31 -9.00 -11.27
N LEU A 263 -35.29 -9.92 -10.30
CA LEU A 263 -36.46 -10.26 -9.50
C LEU A 263 -36.95 -9.09 -8.65
N ARG A 264 -36.05 -8.32 -8.02
CA ARG A 264 -36.40 -7.11 -7.27
C ARG A 264 -37.08 -6.07 -8.15
N LEU A 265 -36.55 -5.83 -9.35
CA LEU A 265 -37.18 -4.91 -10.31
C LEU A 265 -38.56 -5.40 -10.74
N SER A 266 -38.73 -6.71 -10.97
CA SER A 266 -40.04 -7.28 -11.30
C SER A 266 -41.04 -7.14 -10.15
N LEU A 267 -40.62 -7.40 -8.91
CA LEU A 267 -41.46 -7.24 -7.71
C LEU A 267 -41.89 -5.78 -7.54
N LYS A 268 -40.95 -4.83 -7.68
CA LYS A 268 -41.26 -3.41 -7.63
C LYS A 268 -42.27 -3.00 -8.71
N SER A 269 -42.11 -3.49 -9.94
CA SER A 269 -43.08 -3.25 -11.00
C SER A 269 -44.48 -3.80 -10.68
N TYR A 270 -44.57 -4.98 -10.05
CA TYR A 270 -45.84 -5.54 -9.62
C TYR A 270 -46.46 -4.77 -8.44
N GLU A 271 -45.64 -4.30 -7.50
CA GLU A 271 -46.07 -3.46 -6.39
C GLU A 271 -46.62 -2.11 -6.88
N ASP A 272 -45.94 -1.47 -7.83
CA ASP A 272 -46.39 -0.23 -8.46
C ASP A 272 -47.71 -0.42 -9.20
N ALA A 273 -47.84 -1.51 -9.97
CA ALA A 273 -49.08 -1.86 -10.66
C ALA A 273 -50.23 -2.12 -9.67
N LEU A 274 -49.97 -2.84 -8.58
CA LEU A 274 -50.97 -3.11 -7.54
C LEU A 274 -51.41 -1.82 -6.82
N ASN A 275 -50.47 -0.91 -6.56
CA ASN A 275 -50.78 0.39 -5.95
C ASN A 275 -51.60 1.29 -6.90
N ALA A 276 -51.32 1.25 -8.20
CA ALA A 276 -52.11 1.93 -9.21
C ALA A 276 -53.55 1.40 -9.25
N GLU A 277 -53.73 0.07 -9.29
CA GLU A 277 -55.04 -0.59 -9.23
C GLU A 277 -55.82 -0.24 -7.94
N ARG A 278 -55.14 -0.24 -6.78
CA ARG A 278 -55.76 0.18 -5.51
C ARG A 278 -56.26 1.63 -5.56
N LYS A 279 -55.47 2.53 -6.15
CA LYS A 279 -55.83 3.94 -6.30
C LYS A 279 -57.01 4.10 -7.26
N GLU A 280 -56.99 3.38 -8.38
CA GLU A 280 -58.10 3.36 -9.34
C GLU A 280 -59.39 2.82 -8.71
N HIS A 281 -59.31 1.73 -7.96
CA HIS A 281 -60.45 1.19 -7.22
C HIS A 281 -61.01 2.20 -6.21
N GLN A 282 -60.15 2.92 -5.46
CA GLN A 282 -60.59 3.98 -4.56
C GLN A 282 -61.28 5.13 -5.31
N ASN A 283 -60.75 5.53 -6.47
CA ASN A 283 -61.37 6.55 -7.31
C ASN A 283 -62.75 6.09 -7.81
N THR A 284 -62.86 4.88 -8.33
CA THR A 284 -64.12 4.28 -8.79
C THR A 284 -65.14 4.15 -7.66
N LYS A 285 -64.69 3.80 -6.45
CA LYS A 285 -65.55 3.78 -5.26
C LYS A 285 -66.06 5.18 -4.93
N LYS A 286 -65.19 6.20 -4.98
CA LYS A 286 -65.56 7.59 -4.74
C LYS A 286 -66.59 8.08 -5.76
N THR A 287 -66.34 7.87 -7.05
CA THR A 287 -67.28 8.26 -8.12
C THR A 287 -68.61 7.50 -8.01
N SER A 288 -68.59 6.23 -7.62
CA SER A 288 -69.81 5.46 -7.36
C SER A 288 -70.64 6.02 -6.20
N VAL A 289 -69.98 6.45 -5.11
CA VAL A 289 -70.64 7.12 -3.98
C VAL A 289 -71.21 8.47 -4.40
N GLU A 290 -70.44 9.28 -5.13
CA GLU A 290 -70.89 10.57 -5.66
C GLU A 290 -72.09 10.41 -6.59
N LEU A 291 -72.07 9.41 -7.48
CA LEU A 291 -73.19 9.09 -8.37
C LEU A 291 -74.43 8.63 -7.58
N ARG A 292 -74.24 7.83 -6.53
CA ARG A 292 -75.34 7.43 -5.65
C ARG A 292 -75.94 8.62 -4.91
N GLN A 293 -75.10 9.56 -4.46
CA GLN A 293 -75.55 10.79 -3.82
C GLN A 293 -76.30 11.68 -4.81
N SER A 294 -75.79 11.88 -6.03
CA SER A 294 -76.46 12.68 -7.05
C SER A 294 -77.79 12.06 -7.50
N PHE A 295 -77.85 10.73 -7.61
CA PHE A 295 -79.10 10.02 -7.87
C PHE A 295 -80.11 10.21 -6.75
N ASN A 296 -79.70 10.04 -5.48
CA ASN A 296 -80.59 10.27 -4.33
C ASN A 296 -81.06 11.73 -4.27
N GLN A 297 -80.18 12.68 -4.59
CA GLN A 297 -80.52 14.11 -4.68
C GLN A 297 -81.57 14.34 -5.76
N LEU A 298 -81.39 13.77 -6.96
CA LEU A 298 -82.37 13.88 -8.04
C LEU A 298 -83.72 13.27 -7.68
N VAL A 299 -83.74 12.13 -6.98
CA VAL A 299 -84.97 11.53 -6.46
C VAL A 299 -85.65 12.46 -5.45
N SER A 300 -84.87 13.06 -4.54
CA SER A 300 -85.38 14.06 -3.59
C SER A 300 -85.93 15.28 -4.31
N ASP A 301 -85.22 15.81 -5.30
CA ASP A 301 -85.63 16.98 -6.07
C ASP A 301 -86.88 16.69 -6.90
N HIS A 302 -86.97 15.50 -7.50
CA HIS A 302 -88.18 15.05 -8.20
C HIS A 302 -89.37 14.93 -7.24
N LYS A 303 -89.16 14.37 -6.04
CA LYS A 303 -90.21 14.31 -5.02
C LYS A 303 -90.64 15.71 -4.58
N ASN A 304 -89.69 16.59 -4.28
CA ASN A 304 -89.94 17.98 -3.92
C ASN A 304 -90.66 18.74 -5.04
N LEU A 305 -90.30 18.49 -6.30
CA LEU A 305 -90.95 19.12 -7.45
C LEU A 305 -92.37 18.58 -7.65
N SER A 306 -92.60 17.29 -7.43
CA SER A 306 -93.94 16.70 -7.42
C SER A 306 -94.79 17.31 -6.31
N GLU A 307 -94.26 17.42 -5.10
CA GLU A 307 -94.94 18.08 -3.97
C GLU A 307 -95.21 19.55 -4.27
N LYS A 308 -94.24 20.28 -4.85
CA LYS A 308 -94.44 21.68 -5.28
C LYS A 308 -95.47 21.80 -6.39
N TYR A 309 -95.51 20.86 -7.34
CA TYR A 309 -96.50 20.83 -8.40
C TYR A 309 -97.90 20.54 -7.83
N ASP A 310 -98.03 19.57 -6.92
CA ASP A 310 -99.27 19.33 -6.18
C ASP A 310 -99.67 20.55 -5.34
N ASN A 311 -98.71 21.19 -4.68
CA ASN A 311 -98.94 22.40 -3.90
C ASN A 311 -99.34 23.57 -4.79
N VAL A 312 -98.70 23.82 -5.93
CA VAL A 312 -99.09 24.87 -6.89
C VAL A 312 -100.44 24.54 -7.52
N ARG A 313 -100.76 23.27 -7.77
CA ARG A 313 -102.12 22.84 -8.14
C ARG A 313 -103.15 23.15 -7.04
N MET A 314 -102.76 23.08 -5.77
CA MET A 314 -103.56 23.52 -4.62
C MET A 314 -103.50 25.06 -4.39
N GLN A 315 -102.43 25.74 -4.81
CA GLN A 315 -102.18 27.18 -4.63
C GLN A 315 -102.74 28.02 -5.80
N GLU A 316 -102.96 27.42 -6.96
CA GLU A 316 -103.86 27.94 -8.00
C GLU A 316 -105.30 28.09 -7.45
N GLN A 317 -105.61 27.53 -6.26
CA GLN A 317 -106.82 27.79 -5.48
C GLN A 317 -106.62 28.77 -4.29
N SER A 318 -105.41 29.28 -4.02
CA SER A 318 -105.17 30.27 -2.96
C SER A 318 -103.92 31.12 -3.20
N GLY A 319 -104.09 32.42 -3.47
CA GLY A 319 -103.03 33.35 -3.87
C GLY A 319 -101.87 33.59 -2.87
N CYS A 320 -100.69 33.89 -3.42
CA CYS A 320 -99.42 34.20 -2.73
C CYS A 320 -99.47 35.54 -1.98
N THR A 321 -98.86 35.60 -0.79
CA THR A 321 -98.86 36.79 0.09
C THR A 321 -97.48 37.42 0.20
N GLU A 322 -97.46 38.75 0.41
CA GLU A 322 -96.30 39.64 0.48
C GLU A 322 -95.15 39.15 1.41
N THR A 323 -95.46 38.33 2.40
CA THR A 323 -94.51 37.71 3.35
C THR A 323 -93.51 36.73 2.70
N GLU A 324 -93.85 36.09 1.58
CA GLU A 324 -92.95 35.15 0.89
C GLU A 324 -91.88 35.88 0.08
N LYS A 325 -92.24 37.05 -0.47
CA LYS A 325 -91.32 37.94 -1.19
C LYS A 325 -90.23 38.49 -0.28
N GLN A 326 -90.55 38.80 0.97
CA GLN A 326 -89.59 39.27 1.97
C GLN A 326 -88.57 38.18 2.35
N LYS A 327 -89.01 36.92 2.51
CA LYS A 327 -88.12 35.79 2.83
C LYS A 327 -87.11 35.50 1.71
N LEU A 328 -87.54 35.65 0.46
CA LEU A 328 -86.66 35.48 -0.72
C LEU A 328 -85.60 36.59 -0.77
N LEU A 329 -85.96 37.83 -0.47
CA LEU A 329 -85.00 38.95 -0.38
C LEU A 329 -83.95 38.72 0.70
N ASP A 330 -84.35 38.27 1.90
CA ASP A 330 -83.40 37.96 2.98
C ASP A 330 -82.48 36.79 2.63
N GLN A 331 -82.97 35.81 1.87
CA GLN A 331 -82.16 34.68 1.39
C GLN A 331 -81.14 35.11 0.33
N ILE A 332 -81.53 36.01 -0.58
CA ILE A 332 -80.60 36.60 -1.56
C ILE A 332 -79.50 37.36 -0.82
N GLY A 333 -79.84 38.20 0.18
CA GLY A 333 -78.84 38.93 0.97
C GLY A 333 -77.82 38.01 1.66
N ARG A 334 -78.26 36.88 2.23
CA ARG A 334 -77.35 35.89 2.84
C ARG A 334 -76.43 35.23 1.81
N LEU A 335 -76.98 34.82 0.66
CA LEU A 335 -76.19 34.19 -0.41
C LEU A 335 -75.17 35.17 -1.00
N THR A 336 -75.55 36.44 -1.19
CA THR A 336 -74.62 37.49 -1.65
C THR A 336 -73.47 37.67 -0.67
N ALA A 337 -73.74 37.75 0.64
CA ALA A 337 -72.68 37.87 1.65
C ALA A 337 -71.76 36.64 1.66
N GLN A 338 -72.30 35.43 1.45
CA GLN A 338 -71.51 34.20 1.38
C GLN A 338 -70.59 34.16 0.14
N VAL A 339 -71.05 34.67 -1.00
CA VAL A 339 -70.24 34.78 -2.22
C VAL A 339 -69.09 35.75 -2.02
N TYR A 340 -69.34 36.95 -1.46
CA TYR A 340 -68.28 37.93 -1.18
C TYR A 340 -67.21 37.38 -0.23
N ALA A 341 -67.60 36.70 0.85
CA ALA A 341 -66.65 36.06 1.76
C ALA A 341 -65.86 34.92 1.08
N GLY A 342 -66.49 34.21 0.15
CA GLY A 342 -65.84 33.19 -0.68
C GLY A 342 -64.80 33.79 -1.63
N GLU A 343 -65.13 34.92 -2.28
CA GLU A 343 -64.23 35.64 -3.19
C GLU A 343 -62.99 36.19 -2.46
N GLU A 344 -63.15 36.80 -1.29
CA GLU A 344 -62.01 37.23 -0.46
C GLU A 344 -61.11 36.06 -0.05
N ALA A 345 -61.70 34.93 0.33
CA ALA A 345 -60.94 33.73 0.71
C ALA A 345 -60.18 33.12 -0.48
N ILE A 346 -60.72 33.20 -1.69
CA ILE A 346 -60.04 32.78 -2.93
C ILE A 346 -58.89 33.71 -3.23
N ASN A 347 -59.11 35.04 -3.23
CA ASN A 347 -58.05 36.03 -3.46
C ASN A 347 -56.87 35.86 -2.49
N TYR A 348 -57.15 35.62 -1.20
CA TYR A 348 -56.11 35.36 -0.22
C TYR A 348 -55.30 34.09 -0.52
N ARG A 349 -55.97 33.02 -0.98
CA ARG A 349 -55.29 31.78 -1.37
C ARG A 349 -54.47 31.96 -2.64
N GLU A 350 -54.97 32.70 -3.62
CA GLU A 350 -54.26 33.00 -4.87
C GLU A 350 -52.99 33.83 -4.59
N GLU A 351 -53.05 34.81 -3.69
CA GLU A 351 -51.86 35.58 -3.31
C GLU A 351 -50.81 34.70 -2.61
N LYS A 352 -51.24 33.78 -1.73
CA LYS A 352 -50.34 32.79 -1.13
C LYS A 352 -49.76 31.83 -2.17
N LEU A 353 -50.57 31.36 -3.12
CA LEU A 353 -50.12 30.50 -4.20
C LEU A 353 -49.03 31.20 -5.01
N LYS A 354 -49.24 32.46 -5.37
CA LYS A 354 -48.26 33.27 -6.11
C LYS A 354 -46.94 33.42 -5.34
N LYS A 355 -46.98 33.64 -4.02
CA LYS A 355 -45.75 33.70 -3.20
C LYS A 355 -44.99 32.37 -3.23
N VAL A 356 -45.69 31.25 -3.07
CA VAL A 356 -45.08 29.91 -3.12
C VAL A 356 -44.54 29.59 -4.52
N GLU A 357 -45.19 30.04 -5.58
CA GLU A 357 -44.70 29.89 -6.97
C GLU A 357 -43.42 30.70 -7.22
N GLU A 358 -43.37 31.94 -6.72
CA GLU A 358 -42.17 32.78 -6.80
C GLU A 358 -40.99 32.17 -6.01
N GLU A 359 -41.23 31.65 -4.82
CA GLU A 359 -40.22 30.92 -4.02
C GLU A 359 -39.73 29.66 -4.73
N ASN A 360 -40.65 28.85 -5.27
CA ASN A 360 -40.30 27.66 -6.06
C ASN A 360 -39.46 28.01 -7.29
N LYS A 361 -39.74 29.14 -7.94
CA LYS A 361 -38.96 29.60 -9.08
C LYS A 361 -37.53 29.97 -8.66
N LYS A 362 -37.37 30.72 -7.55
CA LYS A 362 -36.04 31.06 -7.01
C LYS A 362 -35.24 29.81 -6.64
N ILE A 363 -35.83 28.86 -5.93
CA ILE A 363 -35.18 27.59 -5.55
C ILE A 363 -34.75 26.81 -6.80
N LYS A 364 -35.59 26.76 -7.85
CA LYS A 364 -35.24 26.11 -9.11
C LYS A 364 -34.07 26.80 -9.82
N GLU A 365 -34.05 28.12 -9.85
CA GLU A 365 -32.94 28.89 -10.43
C GLU A 365 -31.64 28.65 -9.67
N GLU A 366 -31.67 28.67 -8.33
CA GLU A 366 -30.52 28.34 -7.48
C GLU A 366 -30.02 26.91 -7.73
N LEU A 367 -30.92 25.94 -7.77
CA LEU A 367 -30.57 24.54 -8.02
C LEU A 367 -29.94 24.35 -9.41
N ASN A 368 -30.49 25.01 -10.44
CA ASN A 368 -29.95 24.99 -11.79
C ASN A 368 -28.55 25.60 -11.89
N ASN A 369 -28.19 26.52 -10.99
CA ASN A 369 -26.85 27.11 -10.96
C ASN A 369 -25.86 26.24 -10.18
N VAL A 370 -26.28 25.67 -9.04
CA VAL A 370 -25.37 24.95 -8.13
C VAL A 370 -25.10 23.52 -8.59
N VAL A 371 -26.12 22.79 -9.07
CA VAL A 371 -25.99 21.37 -9.40
C VAL A 371 -24.98 21.10 -10.53
N PRO A 372 -24.95 21.86 -11.65
CA PRO A 372 -23.97 21.64 -12.70
C PRO A 372 -22.53 21.88 -12.23
N VAL A 373 -22.32 22.88 -11.37
CA VAL A 373 -21.00 23.20 -10.82
C VAL A 373 -20.50 22.07 -9.92
N LEU A 374 -21.35 21.58 -8.99
CA LEU A 374 -20.99 20.46 -8.12
C LEU A 374 -20.74 19.17 -8.92
N ARG A 375 -21.51 18.93 -9.99
CA ARG A 375 -21.29 17.80 -10.89
C ARG A 375 -19.94 17.92 -11.60
N ALA A 376 -19.65 19.08 -12.18
CA ALA A 376 -18.36 19.34 -12.83
C ALA A 376 -17.19 19.17 -11.85
N GLN A 377 -17.34 19.64 -10.60
CA GLN A 377 -16.32 19.47 -9.57
C GLN A 377 -16.07 17.99 -9.23
N ALA A 378 -17.13 17.19 -9.09
CA ALA A 378 -17.01 15.75 -8.86
C ALA A 378 -16.34 15.03 -10.04
N GLU A 379 -16.64 15.44 -11.28
CA GLU A 379 -16.00 14.90 -12.49
C GLU A 379 -14.51 15.24 -12.56
N VAL A 380 -14.12 16.47 -12.22
CA VAL A 380 -12.71 16.89 -12.15
C VAL A 380 -11.96 16.08 -11.09
N TRP A 381 -12.49 15.96 -9.88
CA TRP A 381 -11.84 15.18 -8.82
C TRP A 381 -11.70 13.71 -9.18
N LYS A 382 -12.71 13.13 -9.85
CA LYS A 382 -12.62 11.76 -10.35
C LYS A 382 -11.51 11.63 -11.40
N SER A 383 -11.44 12.56 -12.35
CA SER A 383 -10.39 12.58 -13.37
C SER A 383 -8.99 12.73 -12.75
N ASP A 384 -8.84 13.62 -11.77
CA ASP A 384 -7.56 13.84 -11.09
C ASP A 384 -7.14 12.60 -10.28
N PHE A 385 -8.09 11.94 -9.62
CA PHE A 385 -7.84 10.69 -8.90
C PHE A 385 -7.42 9.56 -9.84
N ASP A 386 -8.11 9.40 -10.97
CA ASP A 386 -7.75 8.39 -11.97
C ASP A 386 -6.37 8.68 -12.57
N ALA A 387 -6.04 9.94 -12.85
CA ALA A 387 -4.72 10.33 -13.33
C ALA A 387 -3.60 10.04 -12.31
N GLU A 388 -3.84 10.34 -11.03
CA GLU A 388 -2.90 10.03 -9.95
C GLU A 388 -2.70 8.51 -9.81
N ARG A 389 -3.78 7.73 -9.85
CA ARG A 389 -3.71 6.25 -9.83
C ARG A 389 -2.88 5.72 -10.99
N ASP A 390 -3.18 6.15 -12.21
CA ASP A 390 -2.46 5.72 -13.41
C ASP A 390 -0.97 6.12 -13.37
N SER A 391 -0.62 7.23 -12.72
CA SER A 391 0.78 7.61 -12.48
C SER A 391 1.46 6.68 -11.47
N ARG A 392 0.78 6.33 -10.38
CA ARG A 392 1.30 5.43 -9.35
C ARG A 392 1.49 4.02 -9.87
N GLU A 393 0.55 3.51 -10.65
CA GLU A 393 0.66 2.19 -11.27
C GLU A 393 1.86 2.12 -12.21
N ARG A 394 2.09 3.17 -13.01
CA ARG A 394 3.30 3.27 -13.85
C ARG A 394 4.59 3.29 -13.03
N LEU A 395 4.65 4.10 -11.97
CA LEU A 395 5.80 4.13 -11.06
C LEU A 395 6.04 2.77 -10.39
N HIS A 396 4.99 2.09 -9.96
CA HIS A 396 5.10 0.75 -9.39
C HIS A 396 5.60 -0.28 -10.40
N ALA A 397 5.15 -0.20 -11.66
CA ALA A 397 5.63 -1.06 -12.74
C ALA A 397 7.12 -0.81 -13.04
N GLU A 398 7.55 0.46 -13.15
CA GLU A 398 8.94 0.84 -13.35
C GLU A 398 9.83 0.38 -12.18
N LYS A 399 9.37 0.58 -10.93
CA LYS A 399 10.08 0.09 -9.74
C LYS A 399 10.28 -1.43 -9.80
N SER A 400 9.22 -2.18 -10.11
CA SER A 400 9.29 -3.65 -10.24
C SER A 400 10.26 -4.07 -11.34
N GLN A 401 10.27 -3.36 -12.48
CA GLN A 401 11.22 -3.61 -13.57
C GLN A 401 12.67 -3.39 -13.10
N LEU A 402 12.96 -2.24 -12.48
CA LEU A 402 14.31 -1.92 -11.98
C LEU A 402 14.78 -2.89 -10.90
N GLU A 403 13.88 -3.33 -10.00
CA GLU A 403 14.19 -4.36 -9.01
C GLU A 403 14.57 -5.70 -9.68
N ASN A 404 13.92 -6.07 -10.77
CA ASN A 404 14.25 -7.27 -11.53
C ASN A 404 15.59 -7.12 -12.28
N GLU A 405 15.85 -5.98 -12.91
CA GLU A 405 17.12 -5.69 -13.56
C GLU A 405 18.27 -5.71 -12.55
N LEU A 406 18.07 -5.14 -11.35
CA LEU A 406 19.05 -5.18 -10.28
C LEU A 406 19.36 -6.61 -9.83
N LYS A 407 18.33 -7.44 -9.63
CA LYS A 407 18.50 -8.86 -9.28
C LYS A 407 19.27 -9.62 -10.36
N GLN A 408 18.98 -9.35 -11.64
CA GLN A 408 19.72 -9.97 -12.75
C GLN A 408 21.19 -9.54 -12.78
N LEU A 409 21.48 -8.26 -12.56
CA LEU A 409 22.85 -7.75 -12.49
C LEU A 409 23.62 -8.30 -11.28
N GLN A 410 22.96 -8.43 -10.13
CA GLN A 410 23.53 -9.09 -8.95
C GLN A 410 23.87 -10.55 -9.23
N LEU A 411 22.94 -11.29 -9.85
CA LEU A 411 23.18 -12.68 -10.25
C LEU A 411 24.35 -12.80 -11.24
N ARG A 412 24.44 -11.89 -12.22
CA ARG A 412 25.54 -11.91 -13.19
C ARG A 412 26.88 -11.58 -12.54
N ASN A 413 26.93 -10.62 -11.62
CA ASN A 413 28.13 -10.33 -10.84
C ASN A 413 28.55 -11.54 -10.00
N GLN A 414 27.61 -12.21 -9.32
CA GLN A 414 27.90 -13.42 -8.57
C GLN A 414 28.50 -14.51 -9.47
N GLN A 415 27.91 -14.75 -10.64
CA GLN A 415 28.44 -15.70 -11.62
C GLN A 415 29.86 -15.35 -12.06
N LEU A 416 30.16 -14.07 -12.32
CA LEU A 416 31.50 -13.63 -12.71
C LEU A 416 32.52 -13.81 -11.58
N LEU A 417 32.12 -13.55 -10.33
CA LEU A 417 32.95 -13.82 -9.15
C LEU A 417 33.26 -15.32 -9.02
N ASP A 418 32.24 -16.17 -9.19
CA ASP A 418 32.40 -17.63 -9.16
C ASP A 418 33.29 -18.12 -10.31
N GLU A 419 33.13 -17.57 -11.52
CA GLU A 419 33.98 -17.86 -12.70
C GLU A 419 35.45 -17.49 -12.42
N MET A 420 35.70 -16.33 -11.81
CA MET A 420 37.03 -15.88 -11.42
C MET A 420 37.65 -16.76 -10.32
N GLU A 421 36.87 -17.11 -9.29
CA GLU A 421 37.33 -18.00 -8.23
C GLU A 421 37.67 -19.39 -8.80
N ASN A 422 36.84 -19.90 -9.69
CA ASN A 422 37.06 -21.17 -10.40
C ASN A 422 38.27 -21.12 -11.33
N PHE A 423 38.54 -19.98 -11.98
CA PHE A 423 39.76 -19.79 -12.78
C PHE A 423 41.01 -19.78 -11.88
N SER A 424 40.97 -19.04 -10.78
CA SER A 424 42.06 -18.99 -9.79
C SER A 424 42.36 -20.37 -9.19
N LYS A 425 41.31 -21.11 -8.80
CA LYS A 425 41.42 -22.50 -8.33
C LYS A 425 42.06 -23.41 -9.39
N ARG A 426 41.64 -23.30 -10.65
CA ARG A 426 42.21 -24.09 -11.76
C ARG A 426 43.68 -23.76 -12.01
N GLN A 427 44.05 -22.48 -12.04
CA GLN A 427 45.45 -22.04 -12.17
C GLN A 427 46.32 -22.58 -11.03
N PHE A 428 45.81 -22.52 -9.79
CA PHE A 428 46.51 -23.06 -8.63
C PHE A 428 46.68 -24.58 -8.70
N GLN A 429 45.65 -25.32 -9.10
CA GLN A 429 45.73 -26.77 -9.32
C GLN A 429 46.72 -27.14 -10.43
N GLU A 430 46.74 -26.39 -11.53
CA GLU A 430 47.69 -26.62 -12.63
C GLU A 430 49.14 -26.36 -12.20
N MET A 431 49.39 -25.29 -11.44
CA MET A 431 50.70 -25.01 -10.85
C MET A 431 51.13 -26.14 -9.90
N GLN A 432 50.24 -26.62 -9.02
CA GLN A 432 50.53 -27.78 -8.18
C GLN A 432 50.83 -29.03 -8.99
N GLN A 433 50.11 -29.31 -10.09
CA GLN A 433 50.40 -30.47 -10.95
C GLN A 433 51.76 -30.37 -11.64
N ARG A 434 52.15 -29.19 -12.13
CA ARG A 434 53.47 -28.98 -12.74
C ARG A 434 54.61 -29.19 -11.73
N HIS A 435 54.43 -28.79 -10.48
CA HIS A 435 55.42 -29.00 -9.42
C HIS A 435 55.38 -30.40 -8.82
N ALA A 436 54.21 -31.06 -8.77
CA ALA A 436 54.08 -32.46 -8.35
C ALA A 436 54.75 -33.42 -9.35
N ASN A 437 54.77 -33.09 -10.64
CA ASN A 437 55.49 -33.86 -11.67
C ASN A 437 56.99 -33.54 -11.78
N GLN A 438 57.50 -32.52 -11.07
CA GLN A 438 58.94 -32.18 -11.03
C GLN A 438 59.63 -32.62 -9.74
N GLY A 439 58.95 -33.43 -8.93
CA GLY A 439 59.51 -34.05 -7.74
C GLY A 439 59.84 -35.51 -7.96
N PHE A 440 60.65 -35.88 -8.95
CA PHE A 440 61.52 -37.07 -8.93
C PHE A 440 62.44 -37.06 -10.17
N GLN A 441 63.75 -37.18 -9.93
CA GLN A 441 64.84 -37.35 -10.90
C GLN A 441 65.40 -36.10 -11.59
N HIS A 442 66.43 -35.54 -10.96
CA HIS A 442 67.58 -35.03 -11.68
C HIS A 442 68.66 -36.13 -11.73
N SER A 443 69.02 -36.61 -12.93
CA SER A 443 70.36 -37.17 -13.22
C SER A 443 70.75 -36.74 -14.64
N LEU A 444 71.72 -35.84 -14.78
CA LEU A 444 73.07 -36.14 -15.30
C LEU A 444 73.03 -36.80 -16.69
N GLN A 445 73.22 -36.03 -17.78
CA GLN A 445 74.52 -35.63 -18.34
C GLN A 445 74.96 -36.56 -19.48
N GLN A 446 75.17 -36.02 -20.69
CA GLN A 446 76.31 -36.28 -21.63
C GLN A 446 75.95 -35.81 -23.07
N HIS A 447 76.28 -34.58 -23.48
CA HIS A 447 77.51 -34.14 -24.20
C HIS A 447 77.47 -34.21 -25.75
N LEU A 448 77.60 -33.00 -26.33
CA LEU A 448 78.38 -32.60 -27.52
C LEU A 448 77.95 -33.11 -28.92
N ARG A 449 77.53 -32.16 -29.78
CA ARG A 449 78.27 -31.85 -31.03
C ARG A 449 78.00 -30.43 -31.55
N VAL A 450 79.06 -29.91 -32.16
CA VAL A 450 79.31 -28.58 -32.74
C VAL A 450 78.71 -28.44 -34.15
N GLY A 451 78.35 -27.21 -34.54
CA GLY A 451 78.10 -26.79 -35.93
C GLY A 451 77.01 -25.71 -36.00
N GLN A 452 77.32 -24.43 -35.81
CA GLN A 452 77.60 -23.43 -36.85
C GLN A 452 76.48 -23.25 -37.92
N GLN A 453 76.12 -21.96 -38.11
CA GLN A 453 75.48 -21.31 -39.28
C GLN A 453 73.96 -20.99 -39.19
N ASN A 454 73.71 -19.70 -38.98
CA ASN A 454 72.98 -18.79 -39.88
C ASN A 454 71.76 -19.34 -40.64
N HIS A 455 70.56 -18.85 -40.32
CA HIS A 455 69.81 -17.86 -41.10
C HIS A 455 68.35 -17.78 -40.62
N GLY A 456 67.75 -16.60 -40.83
CA GLY A 456 66.57 -16.15 -40.11
C GLY A 456 65.23 -16.56 -40.71
N SER A 457 64.18 -16.22 -39.99
CA SER A 457 62.88 -15.87 -40.55
C SER A 457 61.95 -15.28 -39.50
N PRO A 458 60.92 -14.54 -39.93
CA PRO A 458 60.35 -13.41 -39.23
C PRO A 458 59.06 -13.81 -38.50
N TYR A 459 58.56 -12.91 -37.66
CA TYR A 459 57.16 -12.45 -37.58
C TYR A 459 56.87 -11.84 -36.20
N GLN A 460 56.46 -10.57 -36.21
CA GLN A 460 55.73 -9.88 -35.13
C GLN A 460 54.31 -10.46 -35.01
N PRO A 461 53.66 -10.38 -33.82
CA PRO A 461 52.69 -9.29 -33.56
C PRO A 461 52.61 -8.92 -32.05
N PRO A 462 51.54 -8.27 -31.53
CA PRO A 462 51.40 -6.83 -31.41
C PRO A 462 51.29 -6.33 -29.95
N THR A 463 51.37 -5.01 -29.81
CA THR A 463 51.19 -4.25 -28.57
C THR A 463 49.71 -4.19 -28.14
N TYR A 464 49.44 -4.53 -26.88
CA TYR A 464 48.21 -4.14 -26.18
C TYR A 464 48.54 -3.12 -25.10
N THR A 465 47.87 -1.98 -25.21
CA THR A 465 47.70 -0.95 -24.19
C THR A 465 46.79 -1.47 -23.09
N THR A 466 47.24 -1.44 -21.83
CA THR A 466 46.37 -1.52 -20.66
C THR A 466 46.77 -0.44 -19.65
N GLN A 467 45.88 0.54 -19.51
CA GLN A 467 45.84 1.47 -18.40
C GLN A 467 45.56 0.70 -17.11
N SER A 468 46.30 1.06 -16.06
CA SER A 468 46.02 0.67 -14.68
C SER A 468 45.83 1.94 -13.86
N TYR A 469 44.65 2.06 -13.25
CA TYR A 469 44.42 2.84 -12.03
C TYR A 469 44.98 2.04 -10.83
N PRO A 470 45.61 2.70 -9.84
CA PRO A 470 45.78 2.15 -8.50
C PRO A 470 44.67 2.67 -7.56
N GLY A 471 44.15 1.79 -6.68
CA GLY A 471 43.37 2.17 -5.48
C GLY A 471 44.23 2.91 -4.44
N PRO A 472 43.79 3.13 -3.17
CA PRO A 472 43.38 2.01 -2.27
C PRO A 472 42.42 2.33 -1.09
N ALA A 473 42.03 1.26 -0.35
CA ALA A 473 41.95 1.10 1.13
C ALA A 473 41.07 2.03 2.01
N ALA A 474 40.39 1.61 3.09
CA ALA A 474 40.23 0.33 3.79
C ALA A 474 39.13 0.47 4.90
N GLY A 475 38.63 -0.67 5.39
CA GLY A 475 37.83 -0.83 6.61
C GLY A 475 37.03 -2.14 6.57
N ALA A 476 37.68 -3.30 6.71
CA ALA A 476 37.69 -4.14 7.94
C ALA A 476 36.29 -4.64 8.36
N GLY A 477 35.96 -5.92 8.15
CA GLY A 477 36.21 -6.96 9.15
C GLY A 477 35.44 -8.24 8.80
N ALA A 478 35.99 -9.38 9.22
CA ALA A 478 35.67 -10.73 8.76
C ALA A 478 34.74 -11.51 9.73
N VAL A 479 34.37 -12.73 9.30
CA VAL A 479 34.11 -13.97 10.09
C VAL A 479 32.65 -14.48 10.11
N TYR A 480 32.45 -15.50 9.27
CA TYR A 480 31.69 -16.78 9.35
C TYR A 480 30.23 -16.91 9.84
N ASP A 481 29.50 -17.70 9.04
CA ASP A 481 28.48 -18.72 9.36
C ASP A 481 27.01 -18.34 9.64
N ASN A 482 26.12 -18.86 8.79
CA ASN A 482 24.88 -19.59 9.12
C ASN A 482 24.19 -20.03 7.81
N ARG A 483 23.91 -21.31 7.55
CA ARG A 483 22.93 -22.20 8.20
C ARG A 483 21.49 -21.62 8.21
N SER A 484 20.78 -21.98 7.14
CA SER A 484 19.43 -22.57 7.08
C SER A 484 18.18 -21.81 7.56
N THR A 485 17.11 -22.00 6.75
CA THR A 485 15.67 -22.14 7.12
C THR A 485 14.93 -20.90 7.64
N ASN A 486 13.64 -20.63 7.38
CA ASN A 486 12.65 -21.14 6.42
C ASN A 486 11.45 -20.16 6.46
N MET A 487 10.60 -20.27 5.44
CA MET A 487 9.26 -19.67 5.34
C MET A 487 8.22 -20.33 6.29
N THR A 488 7.40 -19.48 6.92
CA THR A 488 5.90 -19.44 6.94
C THR A 488 5.01 -20.56 7.56
N MET A 489 3.98 -20.08 8.28
CA MET A 489 2.57 -20.55 8.43
C MET A 489 2.16 -21.65 9.44
N GLY A 490 1.17 -21.32 10.29
CA GLY A 490 -0.10 -22.11 10.39
C GLY A 490 -0.60 -22.65 11.75
N GLN A 491 -1.56 -21.92 12.35
CA GLN A 491 -2.85 -22.39 12.95
C GLN A 491 -2.96 -23.26 14.24
N SER A 492 -3.63 -22.68 15.27
CA SER A 492 -4.96 -23.06 15.81
C SER A 492 -5.10 -23.35 17.34
N HIS A 493 -6.24 -22.87 17.88
CA HIS A 493 -6.94 -23.16 19.14
C HIS A 493 -6.61 -22.37 20.43
N GLY A 494 -7.62 -21.60 20.88
CA GLY A 494 -8.18 -21.75 22.23
C GLY A 494 -7.82 -20.68 23.26
N GLY A 495 -8.69 -19.68 23.40
CA GLY A 495 -9.14 -19.15 24.69
C GLY A 495 -8.21 -18.22 25.48
N SER A 496 -8.87 -17.21 26.06
CA SER A 496 -8.49 -16.39 27.22
C SER A 496 -7.99 -14.99 26.89
N GLN A 497 -8.73 -14.03 27.46
CA GLN A 497 -8.37 -12.64 27.68
C GLN A 497 -6.95 -12.55 28.24
N GLU A 498 -6.19 -11.52 27.83
CA GLU A 498 -5.39 -10.66 28.72
C GLU A 498 -4.65 -9.60 27.88
N GLY A 499 -4.44 -8.44 28.49
CA GLY A 499 -4.13 -7.17 27.84
C GLY A 499 -2.81 -7.16 27.06
N GLU A 500 -2.74 -6.25 26.09
CA GLU A 500 -1.52 -5.87 25.39
C GLU A 500 -0.49 -5.33 26.39
N GLU A 501 0.33 -6.23 26.94
CA GLU A 501 1.67 -5.85 27.41
C GLU A 501 2.48 -5.48 26.19
N LEU A 502 2.62 -4.17 25.96
CA LEU A 502 3.62 -3.61 25.05
C LEU A 502 4.98 -4.17 25.47
N GLN A 503 5.55 -5.08 24.66
CA GLN A 503 6.89 -5.59 24.89
C GLN A 503 7.87 -4.41 24.90
N GLN A 504 8.38 -4.12 26.09
CA GLN A 504 9.28 -2.99 26.33
C GLN A 504 10.69 -3.45 25.97
N PHE A 505 11.30 -2.83 24.97
CA PHE A 505 12.59 -3.24 24.43
C PHE A 505 13.71 -2.45 25.09
N GLU A 506 14.58 -3.10 25.86
CA GLU A 506 15.63 -2.43 26.63
C GLU A 506 17.00 -2.55 25.96
N CYS A 507 17.72 -1.43 25.91
CA CYS A 507 19.10 -1.40 25.46
C CYS A 507 20.00 -2.13 26.46
N PRO A 508 20.68 -3.23 26.08
CA PRO A 508 21.49 -4.01 27.02
C PRO A 508 22.73 -3.27 27.54
N LYS A 509 23.05 -2.10 26.96
CA LYS A 509 24.19 -1.26 27.38
C LYS A 509 23.82 -0.25 28.46
N CYS A 510 22.69 0.44 28.31
CA CYS A 510 22.28 1.54 29.20
C CYS A 510 20.92 1.29 29.90
N ASN A 511 20.29 0.14 29.64
CA ASN A 511 18.95 -0.25 30.08
C ASN A 511 17.85 0.77 29.75
N GLN A 512 18.01 1.55 28.68
CA GLN A 512 16.98 2.47 28.24
C GLN A 512 15.88 1.69 27.51
N THR A 513 14.64 1.83 28.01
CA THR A 513 13.43 1.25 27.43
C THR A 513 12.98 2.03 26.19
N CYS A 514 12.87 1.34 25.08
CA CYS A 514 12.40 1.82 23.80
C CYS A 514 11.01 1.22 23.48
N PRO A 515 10.11 2.01 22.86
CA PRO A 515 8.73 1.59 22.59
C PRO A 515 8.63 0.53 21.48
N ASP A 516 9.64 0.40 20.63
CA ASP A 516 9.70 -0.54 19.52
C ASP A 516 11.15 -0.89 19.14
N MET A 517 11.31 -1.98 18.39
CA MET A 517 12.62 -2.55 18.04
C MET A 517 13.45 -1.63 17.14
N ASP A 518 12.82 -0.86 16.26
CA ASP A 518 13.52 0.05 15.35
C ASP A 518 14.17 1.21 16.12
N THR A 519 13.44 1.79 17.09
CA THR A 519 14.00 2.80 17.99
C THR A 519 15.12 2.22 18.86
N LEU A 520 14.99 0.96 19.28
CA LEU A 520 16.07 0.29 20.02
C LEU A 520 17.32 0.08 19.16
N GLN A 521 17.18 -0.34 17.90
CA GLN A 521 18.34 -0.56 17.01
C GLN A 521 19.12 0.72 16.75
N ILE A 522 18.41 1.82 16.46
CA ILE A 522 19.05 3.14 16.28
C ILE A 522 19.77 3.55 17.56
N HIS A 523 19.10 3.43 18.72
CA HIS A 523 19.69 3.79 20.00
C HIS A 523 20.90 2.91 20.36
N VAL A 524 20.86 1.60 20.13
CA VAL A 524 21.97 0.69 20.43
C VAL A 524 23.19 0.99 19.56
N LEU A 525 22.98 1.33 18.27
CA LEU A 525 24.07 1.76 17.38
C LEU A 525 24.72 3.05 17.89
N ASP A 526 23.93 4.07 18.21
CA ASP A 526 24.45 5.34 18.74
C ASP A 526 25.09 5.17 20.14
N CYS A 527 24.51 4.31 20.98
CA CYS A 527 24.97 4.07 22.35
C CYS A 527 26.27 3.28 22.38
N ILE A 528 26.51 2.37 21.43
CA ILE A 528 27.78 1.64 21.28
C ILE A 528 28.89 2.57 20.78
N ASP A 529 28.59 3.47 19.85
CA ASP A 529 29.58 4.37 19.24
C ASP A 529 30.07 5.49 20.18
N GLN A 530 29.31 5.86 21.22
CA GLN A 530 29.70 6.88 22.21
C GLN A 530 30.82 6.47 23.18
N ASP A 531 31.38 5.26 23.10
CA ASP A 531 32.55 4.83 23.92
C ASP A 531 33.91 4.93 23.18
N MET A 532 33.94 5.49 21.98
CA MET A 532 35.17 5.66 21.19
C MET A 532 35.70 7.11 21.17
N THR A 533 35.31 7.91 22.16
CA THR A 533 35.85 9.25 22.49
C THR A 533 35.95 9.41 23.99
#